data_AF-T0TPM8-F1
#
_entry.id   AF-T0TPM8-F1
#
_cell.length_a   1.000
_cell.length_b   1.000
_cell.length_c   1.000
_cell.angle_alpha   90.00
_cell.angle_beta   90.00
_cell.angle_gamma   90.00
#
_symmetry.space_group_name_H-M   'P 1'
#
loop_
_entity.id
_entity.type
_entity.pdbx_description
1 polymer ?
#
loop_
_entity_poly.entity_id
_entity_poly.type
_entity_poly.pdbx_seq_one_letter_code
_entity_poly.pdbx_strand_id
1 'polypeptide(L)' 'MDKLIIGRYIVGNSFIHRLDPRSKLLAMLVYIVIIFWANNPLTYVIITLFTLFLVILSKIKLGFF' A
#
# COMPACT_ATOMS: atom_id res chain seq x y z
N MET A 1 -15.59 -4.12 -23.59
CA MET A 1 -14.66 -3.01 -23.35
C MET A 1 -15.47 -1.82 -22.84
N ASP A 2 -14.86 -0.98 -22.02
CA ASP A 2 -15.39 0.30 -21.52
C ASP A 2 -16.46 0.23 -20.43
N LYS A 3 -16.03 0.16 -19.16
CA LYS A 3 -16.45 1.05 -18.06
C LYS A 3 -15.39 1.03 -16.95
N LEU A 4 -14.17 1.50 -17.24
CA LEU A 4 -13.23 1.86 -16.17
C LEU A 4 -13.80 3.12 -15.53
N ILE A 5 -14.61 2.94 -14.49
CA ILE A 5 -15.26 4.06 -13.79
C ILE A 5 -14.22 4.63 -12.84
N ILE A 6 -13.51 5.63 -13.34
CA ILE A 6 -12.56 6.44 -12.59
C ILE A 6 -13.27 6.98 -11.35
N GLY A 7 -12.69 6.76 -10.17
CA GLY A 7 -13.26 7.19 -8.90
C GLY A 7 -14.04 6.12 -8.12
N ARG A 8 -14.12 4.87 -8.59
CA ARG A 8 -14.64 3.77 -7.75
C ARG A 8 -13.60 3.32 -6.73
N TYR A 9 -14.02 3.26 -5.48
CA TYR A 9 -13.26 2.60 -4.43
C TYR A 9 -13.23 1.09 -4.68
N ILE A 10 -12.04 0.48 -4.63
CA ILE A 10 -11.90 -0.97 -4.74
C ILE A 10 -12.32 -1.57 -3.39
N VAL A 11 -13.50 -2.17 -3.36
CA VAL A 11 -14.01 -2.84 -2.15
C VAL A 11 -13.27 -4.18 -1.99
N GLY A 12 -12.24 -4.19 -1.16
CA GLY A 12 -11.47 -5.39 -0.82
C GLY A 12 -11.81 -5.93 0.56
N ASN A 13 -12.01 -7.25 0.70
CA ASN A 13 -12.20 -7.93 1.99
C ASN A 13 -10.86 -8.36 2.63
N SER A 14 -9.85 -7.50 2.64
CA SER A 14 -8.55 -7.82 3.26
C SER A 14 -8.31 -7.09 4.57
N PHE A 15 -7.35 -7.58 5.36
CA PHE A 15 -7.04 -7.03 6.68
C PHE A 15 -6.73 -5.52 6.61
N ILE A 16 -5.99 -5.10 5.57
CA ILE A 16 -5.65 -3.69 5.33
C ILE A 16 -6.87 -2.82 5.00
N HIS A 17 -7.90 -3.38 4.36
CA HIS A 17 -9.13 -2.64 4.05
C HIS A 17 -10.03 -2.46 5.28
N ARG A 18 -9.92 -3.35 6.28
CA ARG A 18 -10.67 -3.27 7.55
C ARG A 18 -10.03 -2.35 8.59
N LEU A 19 -8.78 -1.94 8.40
CA LEU A 19 -8.11 -0.99 9.28
C LEU A 19 -8.76 0.39 9.21
N ASP A 20 -8.72 1.12 10.33
CA ASP A 20 -9.24 2.48 10.40
C ASP A 20 -8.58 3.39 9.35
N PRO A 21 -9.38 4.14 8.57
CA PRO A 21 -8.88 4.94 7.47
C PRO A 21 -7.91 6.05 7.93
N ARG A 22 -8.10 6.59 9.14
CA ARG A 22 -7.20 7.61 9.72
C ARG A 22 -5.80 7.05 9.99
N SER A 23 -5.72 5.85 10.54
CA SER A 23 -4.45 5.16 10.81
C SER A 23 -3.70 4.86 9.52
N LYS A 24 -4.41 4.54 8.44
CA LYS A 24 -3.80 4.34 7.11
C LYS A 24 -3.20 5.63 6.54
N LEU A 25 -3.90 6.76 6.67
CA LEU A 25 -3.40 8.07 6.24
C LEU A 25 -2.15 8.48 7.03
N LEU A 26 -2.18 8.34 8.36
CA LEU A 26 -1.02 8.62 9.21
C LEU A 26 0.14 7.69 8.88
N ALA A 27 -0.10 6.39 8.68
CA ALA A 27 0.93 5.44 8.30
C ALA A 27 1.59 5.81 6.97
N MET A 28 0.82 6.28 5.97
CA MET A 28 1.35 6.77 4.70
C MET A 28 2.27 7.97 4.88
N LEU A 29 1.87 8.96 5.70
CA LEU A 29 2.70 10.14 5.99
C LEU A 29 4.02 9.76 6.66
N VAL A 30 3.96 8.90 7.69
CA VAL A 30 5.16 8.42 8.40
C VAL A 30 6.06 7.62 7.45
N TYR A 31 5.47 6.78 6.59
CA TYR A 31 6.22 5.98 5.63
C TYR A 31 7.01 6.83 4.63
N ILE A 32 6.44 7.94 4.15
CA ILE A 32 7.14 8.90 3.29
C ILE A 32 8.39 9.45 4.00
N VAL A 33 8.27 9.88 5.25
CA VAL A 33 9.41 10.40 6.04
C VAL A 33 10.51 9.34 6.20
N ILE A 34 10.13 8.08 6.46
CA ILE A 34 11.07 6.96 6.60
C ILE A 34 11.85 6.71 5.30
N ILE A 35 11.18 6.80 4.14
CA ILE A 35 11.85 6.63 2.83
C ILE A 35 12.92 7.69 2.64
N PHE A 36 12.63 8.96 2.96
CA PHE A 36 13.63 10.03 2.84
C PHE A 36 14.81 9.88 3.82
N TRP A 37 14.60 9.22 4.95
CA TRP A 37 15.68 8.92 5.90
C TRP A 37 16.61 7.79 5.39
N ALA A 38 16.11 6.87 4.57
CA ALA A 38 16.88 5.71 4.14
C ALA A 38 18.13 6.11 3.33
N ASN A 39 19.33 5.85 3.87
CA ASN A 39 20.60 6.23 3.24
C ASN A 39 21.45 5.04 2.75
N ASN A 40 21.04 3.80 3.04
CA ASN A 40 21.83 2.60 2.75
C ASN A 40 21.10 1.66 1.79
N PRO A 41 21.82 0.90 0.94
CA PRO A 41 21.21 -0.09 0.05
C PRO A 41 20.38 -1.13 0.82
N LEU A 42 20.87 -1.54 2.00
CA LEU A 42 20.17 -2.48 2.87
C LEU A 42 18.84 -1.92 3.38
N THR A 43 18.79 -0.64 3.75
CA THR A 43 17.53 -0.01 4.19
C THR A 43 16.50 0.05 3.07
N TYR A 44 16.92 0.28 1.82
CA TYR A 44 16.04 0.22 0.67
C TYR A 44 15.47 -1.19 0.43
N VAL A 45 16.27 -2.23 0.62
CA VAL A 45 15.80 -3.63 0.52
C VAL A 45 14.73 -3.93 1.58
N ILE A 46 14.97 -3.54 2.83
CA ILE A 46 14.02 -3.74 3.93
C ILE A 46 12.70 -3.02 3.66
N ILE A 47 12.76 -1.75 3.25
CA ILE A 47 11.58 -0.94 2.90
C ILE A 47 10.81 -1.59 1.76
N THR A 48 11.51 -2.09 0.73
CA THR A 48 10.91 -2.77 -0.42
C THR A 48 10.18 -4.04 0.00
N LEU A 49 10.81 -4.89 0.82
CA LEU A 49 10.18 -6.10 1.36
C LEU A 49 8.94 -5.78 2.20
N PHE A 50 9.01 -4.73 3.03
CA PHE A 50 7.88 -4.29 3.81
C PHE A 50 6.70 -3.87 2.93
N THR A 51 6.93 -3.07 1.88
CA THR A 51 5.88 -2.75 0.90
C THR A 51 5.30 -3.97 0.22
N LEU A 52 6.15 -4.92 -0.17
CA LEU A 52 5.72 -6.12 -0.88
C LEU A 52 4.85 -7.00 0.04
N PHE A 53 5.23 -7.11 1.31
CA PHE A 53 4.42 -7.76 2.35
C PHE A 53 3.05 -7.08 2.52
N LEU A 54 3.01 -5.74 2.61
CA LEU A 54 1.75 -5.00 2.69
C LEU A 54 0.86 -5.21 1.45
N VAL A 55 1.45 -5.27 0.24
CA VAL A 55 0.70 -5.54 -0.99
C VAL A 55 0.07 -6.94 -0.95
N ILE A 56 0.83 -7.96 -0.54
CA ILE A 56 0.32 -9.34 -0.39
C ILE A 56 -0.81 -9.37 0.65
N LEU A 57 -0.63 -8.71 1.80
CA LEU A 57 -1.64 -8.64 2.86
C LEU A 57 -2.90 -7.90 2.41
N SER A 58 -2.76 -6.94 1.49
CA SER A 58 -3.89 -6.24 0.88
C SER A 58 -4.76 -7.15 0.00
N LYS A 59 -4.26 -8.34 -0.39
CA LYS A 59 -4.94 -9.30 -1.28
C LYS A 59 -5.54 -8.65 -2.53
N ILE A 60 -4.89 -7.61 -3.04
CA ILE A 60 -5.31 -6.94 -4.27
C ILE A 60 -4.89 -7.84 -5.43
N LYS A 61 -5.84 -8.19 -6.31
CA LYS A 61 -5.52 -8.89 -7.56
C LYS A 61 -4.64 -7.95 -8.40
N LEU A 62 -3.40 -8.33 -8.65
CA LEU A 62 -2.45 -7.56 -9.48
C LEU A 62 -2.91 -7.39 -10.93
N GLY A 63 -3.92 -8.15 -11.36
CA GLY A 63 -4.60 -8.04 -12.65
C GLY A 63 -6.06 -7.62 -12.50
N PHE A 64 -6.34 -6.47 -11.88
CA PHE A 64 -7.63 -5.79 -12.02
C PHE A 64 -7.48 -4.69 -13.09
N PHE A 65 -7.15 -5.11 -14.31
CA PHE A 65 -7.16 -4.29 -15.52
C PHE A 65 -8.16 -4.89 -16.51
#